data_AF-V4NWH4-F1
#
_entry.id   AF-V4NWH4-F1
#
_cell.length_a   1.000
_cell.length_b   1.000
_cell.length_c   1.000
_cell.angle_alpha   90.00
_cell.angle_beta   90.00
_cell.angle_gamma   90.00
#
_symmetry.space_group_name_H-M   'P 1'
#
loop_
_entity.id
_entity.type
_entity.pdbx_description
1 polymer ?
#
loop_
_entity_poly.entity_id
_entity_poly.type
_entity_poly.pdbx_seq_one_letter_code
_entity_poly.pdbx_strand_id
1 'polypeptide(L)'
;MSTVVIKRPRPDAPAPRPEDEPIVKNVFFWPDIDPADVRDVMRIEGTITAPRLRLAIKSAIAEVNAELFTFRRDQMADGYQ
;
A
#
# COMPACT_ATOMS: atom_id res chain seq x y z
N MET A 1 14.40 26.95 -11.66
CA MET A 1 13.05 26.35 -11.78
C MET A 1 13.24 24.88 -12.13
N SER A 2 13.01 23.97 -11.18
CA SER A 2 13.27 22.53 -11.37
C SER A 2 12.01 21.85 -11.90
N THR A 3 12.06 21.36 -13.14
CA THR A 3 10.93 20.70 -13.79
C THR A 3 10.85 19.25 -13.31
N VAL A 4 9.79 18.91 -12.57
CA VAL A 4 9.48 17.53 -12.18
C VAL A 4 8.93 16.80 -13.41
N VAL A 5 9.72 15.87 -13.96
CA VAL A 5 9.32 14.99 -15.07
C VAL A 5 8.40 13.89 -14.53
N ILE A 6 7.09 14.05 -14.70
CA ILE A 6 6.13 12.96 -14.47
C ILE A 6 6.20 12.04 -15.69
N LYS A 7 6.93 10.93 -15.55
CA LYS A 7 7.04 9.88 -16.59
C LYS A 7 5.65 9.28 -16.84
N ARG A 8 4.92 9.75 -17.85
CA ARG A 8 3.67 9.12 -18.31
C ARG A 8 3.98 7.67 -18.73
N PRO A 9 3.20 6.67 -18.29
CA PRO A 9 3.40 5.29 -18.74
C PRO A 9 3.12 5.19 -20.24
N ARG A 10 3.93 4.36 -20.92
CA ARG A 10 3.88 4.12 -22.37
C ARG A 10 2.57 3.38 -22.69
N PRO A 11 1.77 3.83 -23.69
CA PRO A 11 0.44 3.27 -23.97
C PRO A 11 0.46 1.78 -24.39
N ASP A 12 1.63 1.26 -24.80
CA ASP A 12 1.81 -0.08 -25.35
C ASP A 12 2.50 -1.04 -24.35
N ALA A 13 2.72 -0.59 -23.11
CA ALA A 13 3.22 -1.49 -22.08
C ALA A 13 2.12 -2.51 -21.72
N PRO A 14 2.42 -3.82 -21.63
CA PRO A 14 1.47 -4.79 -21.13
C PRO A 14 0.97 -4.32 -19.76
N ALA A 15 -0.33 -4.49 -19.49
CA ALA A 15 -0.88 -4.16 -18.19
C ALA A 15 -0.01 -4.85 -17.12
N PRO A 16 0.42 -4.12 -16.07
CA PRO A 16 1.24 -4.71 -15.02
C PRO A 16 0.48 -5.93 -14.50
N ARG A 17 1.17 -7.07 -14.49
CA ARG A 17 0.56 -8.31 -14.03
C ARG A 17 0.31 -8.20 -12.52
N PRO A 18 -0.67 -8.92 -11.97
CA PRO A 18 -0.95 -8.90 -10.53
C PRO A 18 0.31 -9.17 -9.67
N GLU A 19 1.26 -9.94 -10.19
CA GLU A 19 2.55 -10.23 -9.55
C GLU A 19 3.59 -9.08 -9.57
N ASP A 20 3.37 -8.01 -10.34
CA ASP A 20 4.29 -6.87 -10.49
C ASP A 20 3.85 -5.63 -9.67
N GLU A 21 2.94 -5.80 -8.70
CA GLU A 21 2.43 -4.70 -7.88
C GLU A 21 3.45 -4.24 -6.82
N PRO A 22 3.77 -2.94 -6.74
CA PRO A 22 4.76 -2.45 -5.78
C PRO A 22 4.20 -2.47 -4.34
N ILE A 23 5.06 -2.89 -3.41
CA ILE A 23 4.81 -2.85 -1.96
C ILE A 23 4.29 -1.47 -1.54
N VAL A 24 3.22 -1.46 -0.75
CA VAL A 24 2.62 -0.25 -0.18
C VAL A 24 3.30 0.06 1.14
N LYS A 25 4.11 1.12 1.14
CA LYS A 25 4.81 1.58 2.34
C LYS A 25 3.86 2.18 3.38
N ASN A 26 4.08 1.84 4.65
CA ASN A 26 3.36 2.40 5.79
C ASN A 26 4.25 3.37 6.60
N VAL A 27 3.70 3.98 7.64
CA VAL A 27 4.46 4.77 8.61
C VAL A 27 5.38 3.86 9.43
N PHE A 28 6.52 4.39 9.87
CA PHE A 28 7.67 3.66 10.45
C PHE A 28 7.41 2.64 11.57
N PHE A 29 6.23 2.66 12.18
CA PHE A 29 5.83 1.76 13.29
C PHE A 29 5.04 0.54 12.82
N TRP A 30 4.40 0.63 11.65
CA TRP A 30 3.56 -0.43 11.12
C TRP A 30 4.24 -1.12 9.94
N PRO A 31 4.01 -2.42 9.72
CA PRO A 31 4.61 -3.12 8.59
C PRO A 31 4.11 -2.55 7.27
N ASP A 32 4.99 -2.65 6.27
CA ASP A 32 4.61 -2.45 4.87
C ASP A 32 3.68 -3.58 4.40
N ILE A 33 2.84 -3.29 3.41
CA ILE A 33 1.86 -4.26 2.90
C ILE A 33 2.23 -4.67 1.47
N ASP A 34 2.38 -5.97 1.25
CA ASP A 34 2.50 -6.55 -0.09
C ASP A 34 1.09 -6.82 -0.68
N PRO A 35 0.73 -6.22 -1.82
CA PRO A 35 -0.53 -6.54 -2.49
C PRO A 35 -0.68 -8.01 -2.89
N ALA A 36 0.41 -8.74 -3.12
CA ALA A 36 0.37 -10.18 -3.43
C ALA A 36 -0.15 -10.99 -2.25
N ASP A 37 0.33 -10.72 -1.03
CA ASP A 37 -0.14 -11.36 0.19
C ASP A 37 -1.63 -11.10 0.42
N VAL A 38 -2.08 -9.86 0.16
CA VAL A 38 -3.51 -9.51 0.28
C VAL A 38 -4.35 -10.32 -0.70
N ARG A 39 -3.87 -10.51 -1.94
CA ARG A 39 -4.58 -11.33 -2.93
C ARG A 39 -4.66 -12.79 -2.53
N ASP A 40 -3.58 -13.35 -2.00
CA ASP A 40 -3.52 -14.74 -1.55
C ASP A 40 -4.44 -14.99 -0.35
N VAL A 41 -4.28 -14.20 0.71
CA VAL A 41 -5.05 -14.34 1.96
C VAL A 41 -6.54 -14.13 1.73
N MET A 42 -6.92 -13.12 0.94
CA MET A 42 -8.32 -12.79 0.68
C MET A 42 -8.90 -13.55 -0.52
N ARG A 43 -8.10 -14.39 -1.20
CA ARG A 43 -8.46 -15.11 -2.43
C ARG A 43 -9.10 -14.19 -3.48
N ILE A 44 -8.45 -13.05 -3.71
CA ILE A 44 -8.92 -12.07 -4.69
C ILE A 44 -8.56 -12.54 -6.09
N GLU A 45 -9.54 -13.04 -6.81
CA GLU A 45 -9.39 -13.44 -8.21
C GLU A 45 -9.42 -12.24 -9.17
N GLY A 46 -8.97 -12.46 -10.42
CA GLY A 46 -8.51 -11.46 -11.41
C GLY A 46 -9.50 -10.38 -11.89
N THR A 47 -10.64 -10.20 -11.21
CA THR A 47 -11.58 -9.09 -11.46
C THR A 47 -11.14 -7.79 -10.80
N ILE A 48 -10.34 -7.85 -9.72
CA ILE A 48 -9.82 -6.64 -9.06
C ILE A 48 -8.49 -6.22 -9.70
N THR A 49 -8.52 -5.08 -10.38
CA THR A 49 -7.34 -4.46 -10.99
C THR A 49 -6.35 -3.96 -9.93
N ALA A 50 -5.05 -3.96 -10.27
CA ALA A 50 -3.99 -3.46 -9.39
C ALA A 50 -4.24 -2.05 -8.82
N PRO A 51 -4.71 -1.04 -9.61
CA PRO A 51 -5.01 0.28 -9.06
C PRO A 51 -6.13 0.27 -8.02
N ARG A 52 -7.15 -0.59 -8.19
CA ARG A 52 -8.26 -0.71 -7.24
C ARG A 52 -7.82 -1.36 -5.93
N LEU A 53 -7.04 -2.44 -6.03
CA LEU A 53 -6.49 -3.10 -4.85
C LEU A 53 -5.59 -2.14 -4.07
N ARG A 54 -4.68 -1.45 -4.77
CA ARG A 54 -3.78 -0.48 -4.13
C ARG A 54 -4.50 0.67 -3.45
N LEU A 55 -5.59 1.17 -4.04
CA LEU A 55 -6.42 2.18 -3.41
C LEU A 55 -7.05 1.65 -2.11
N ALA A 56 -7.62 0.45 -2.14
CA ALA A 56 -8.22 -0.19 -0.98
C ALA A 56 -7.20 -0.40 0.16
N ILE A 57 -6.00 -0.90 -0.16
CA ILE A 57 -4.92 -1.09 0.82
C ILE A 57 -4.54 0.25 1.48
N LYS A 58 -4.40 1.32 0.69
CA LYS A 58 -4.07 2.64 1.22
C LYS A 58 -5.16 3.22 2.13
N SER A 59 -6.42 3.03 1.78
CA SER A 59 -7.55 3.43 2.62
C SER A 59 -7.54 2.68 3.94
N ALA A 60 -7.36 1.35 3.91
CA ALA A 60 -7.28 0.53 5.11
C ALA A 60 -6.11 0.95 6.01
N ILE A 61 -4.93 1.21 5.43
CA ILE A 61 -3.78 1.76 6.18
C ILE A 61 -4.15 3.09 6.85
N ALA A 62 -4.80 4.01 6.13
CA ALA A 62 -5.15 5.32 6.67
C ALA A 62 -6.16 5.21 7.83
N GLU A 63 -7.16 4.34 7.71
CA GLU A 63 -8.16 4.09 8.76
C GLU A 63 -7.51 3.49 10.01
N VAL A 64 -6.72 2.41 9.87
CA VAL A 64 -6.03 1.77 10.99
C VAL A 64 -5.05 2.73 11.67
N ASN A 65 -4.32 3.53 10.90
CA ASN A 65 -3.41 4.53 11.45
C ASN A 65 -4.13 5.62 12.26
N ALA A 66 -5.35 5.99 11.85
CA ALA A 66 -6.16 6.96 12.57
C ALA A 66 -6.73 6.35 13.87
N GLU A 67 -7.27 5.13 13.79
CA GLU A 67 -7.85 4.44 14.94
C GLU A 67 -6.81 4.11 16.01
N LEU A 68 -5.65 3.60 15.59
CA LEU A 68 -4.59 3.14 16.51
C LEU A 68 -3.54 4.21 16.81
N PHE A 69 -3.84 5.50 16.56
CA PHE A 69 -2.91 6.59 16.82
C PHE A 69 -2.43 6.62 18.27
N THR A 70 -3.37 6.55 19.22
CA THR A 70 -3.08 6.59 20.67
C THR A 70 -2.30 5.36 21.10
N PHE A 71 -2.70 4.17 20.63
CA PHE A 71 -2.00 2.93 20.92
C PHE A 71 -0.53 2.99 20.47
N ARG A 72 -0.28 3.41 19.23
CA ARG A 72 1.08 3.58 18.73
C ARG A 72 1.89 4.54 19.59
N ARG A 73 1.30 5.68 19.97
CA ARG A 73 1.97 6.67 20.83
C ARG A 73 2.40 6.06 22.16
N ASP A 74 1.51 5.29 22.78
CA ASP A 74 1.76 4.69 24.08
C ASP A 74 2.80 3.55 23.97
N GLN A 75 2.71 2.70 22.94
CA GLN A 75 3.74 1.69 22.63
C GLN A 75 5.12 2.31 22.37
N MET A 76 5.18 3.45 21.68
CA MET A 76 6.44 4.17 21.48
C MET A 76 7.00 4.74 22.78
N ALA A 77 6.14 5.17 23.72
CA ALA A 77 6.56 5.63 25.04
C ALA A 77 7.13 4.47 25.88
N ASP A 78 6.60 3.26 25.69
CA ASP A 78 7.11 2.03 26.29
C ASP A 78 8.38 1.48 25.59
N GLY A 79 8.83 2.12 24.51
CA GLY A 79 10.09 1.81 23.81
C GLY A 79 9.96 0.84 22.63
N TYR A 80 8.74 0.49 22.21
CA TYR A 80 8.51 -0.31 21.02
C TYR A 80 8.59 0.54 19.74
N GLN A 81 9.18 -0.01 18.68
CA GLN A 81 9.33 0.64 17.38
C GLN A 81 9.00 -0.32 16.25
#